data_AF-A0A925G2U0-F1
#
_entry.id   AF-A0A925G2U0-F1
#
_cell.length_a   1.000
_cell.length_b   1.000
_cell.length_c   1.000
_cell.angle_alpha   90.00
_cell.angle_beta   90.00
_cell.angle_gamma   90.00
#
_symmetry.space_group_name_H-M   'P 1'
#
loop_
_entity.id
_entity.type
_entity.pdbx_description
1 polymer ?
#
loop_
_entity_poly.entity_id
_entity_poly.type
_entity_poly.pdbx_seq_one_letter_code
_entity_poly.pdbx_strand_id
1 'polypeptide(L)' 'RPGDGVWYILQSSNGAVSAQAFGTSGDTPAPGDYDGDSKTDLTVFRPGNGVWYILQSTAGFRAQQFGINGDRPVPSAYDQ' A
#
# COMPACT_ATOMS: atom_id res chain seq x y z
N ARG A 1 -17.91 -6.69 -1.50
CA ARG A 1 -17.62 -7.37 -2.78
C ARG A 1 -16.18 -7.00 -3.13
N PRO A 2 -15.22 -7.95 -3.13
CA PRO A 2 -13.83 -7.65 -3.45
C PRO A 2 -13.74 -7.53 -4.98
N GLY A 3 -13.55 -6.32 -5.51
CA GLY A 3 -13.58 -6.15 -6.97
C GLY A 3 -13.01 -4.82 -7.47
N ASP A 4 -13.29 -3.71 -6.79
CA ASP A 4 -13.14 -2.40 -7.45
C ASP A 4 -11.93 -1.58 -6.98
N GLY A 5 -11.10 -2.10 -6.06
CA GLY A 5 -9.94 -1.36 -5.56
C GLY A 5 -10.30 -0.03 -4.88
N VAL A 6 -11.51 0.11 -4.36
CA VAL A 6 -11.95 1.34 -3.70
C VAL A 6 -11.63 1.28 -2.21
N TRP A 7 -10.84 2.25 -1.75
CA TRP A 7 -10.50 2.47 -0.35
C TRP A 7 -11.53 3.39 0.29
N TYR A 8 -12.11 2.94 1.41
CA TYR A 8 -12.93 3.78 2.27
C TYR A 8 -12.07 4.25 3.44
N ILE A 9 -11.88 5.55 3.53
CA ILE A 9 -10.98 6.20 4.49
C ILE A 9 -11.85 7.01 5.44
N LEU A 10 -11.80 6.68 6.72
CA LEU A 10 -12.36 7.53 7.76
C LEU A 10 -11.30 8.55 8.19
N GLN A 11 -11.54 9.81 7.89
CA GLN A 11 -10.66 10.90 8.30
C GLN A 11 -10.76 11.11 9.80
N SER A 12 -9.67 10.85 10.52
CA SER A 12 -9.62 10.98 11.99
C SER A 12 -9.80 12.42 12.49
N SER A 13 -9.54 13.42 11.64
CA SER A 13 -9.60 14.84 11.99
C SER A 13 -11.01 15.43 12.07
N ASN A 14 -11.96 14.91 11.29
CA ASN A 14 -13.31 15.47 11.15
C ASN A 14 -14.42 14.41 11.07
N GLY A 15 -14.08 13.12 11.11
CA GLY A 15 -15.04 12.01 10.98
C GLY A 15 -15.64 11.84 9.59
N ALA A 16 -15.14 12.56 8.57
CA ALA A 16 -15.62 12.43 7.21
C ALA A 16 -15.14 11.11 6.60
N VAL A 17 -16.01 10.48 5.80
CA VAL A 17 -15.64 9.30 5.00
C VAL A 17 -15.26 9.77 3.61
N SER A 18 -14.05 9.44 3.18
CA SER A 18 -13.58 9.60 1.80
C SER A 18 -13.53 8.23 1.11
N ALA A 19 -13.82 8.20 -0.17
CA ALA A 19 -13.66 7.01 -1.00
C ALA A 19 -12.70 7.31 -2.14
N GLN A 20 -11.62 6.55 -2.24
CA GLN A 20 -10.58 6.73 -3.26
C GLN A 20 -10.36 5.41 -4.00
N ALA A 21 -10.51 5.42 -5.32
CA ALA A 21 -10.14 4.27 -6.14
C ALA A 21 -8.61 4.18 -6.21
N PHE A 22 -8.07 3.08 -5.70
CA PHE A 22 -6.64 2.76 -5.72
C PHE A 22 -6.40 1.23 -5.63
N GLY A 23 -5.93 0.64 -6.73
CA GLY A 23 -5.73 -0.80 -6.89
C GLY A 23 -6.74 -1.44 -7.84
N THR A 24 -6.59 -2.74 -8.08
CA THR A 24 -7.47 -3.55 -8.92
C THR A 24 -7.83 -4.87 -8.24
N SER A 25 -8.76 -5.63 -8.82
CA SER A 25 -9.04 -7.00 -8.37
C SER A 25 -7.76 -7.85 -8.29
N GLY A 26 -7.60 -8.57 -7.17
CA GLY A 26 -6.42 -9.39 -6.88
C GLY A 26 -5.29 -8.66 -6.15
N ASP A 27 -5.39 -7.34 -5.96
CA ASP A 27 -4.45 -6.61 -5.12
C ASP A 27 -4.78 -6.80 -3.63
N THR A 28 -3.74 -6.86 -2.80
CA THR A 28 -3.83 -6.94 -1.33
C THR A 28 -3.61 -5.57 -0.71
N PRO A 29 -4.58 -4.97 -0.02
CA PRO A 29 -4.41 -3.72 0.72
C PRO A 29 -3.35 -3.83 1.82
N ALA A 30 -2.49 -2.82 1.94
CA ALA A 30 -1.44 -2.76 2.96
C ALA A 30 -1.20 -1.30 3.40
N PRO A 31 -2.18 -0.66 4.07
CA PRO A 31 -2.06 0.74 4.48
C PRO A 31 -0.91 0.94 5.48
N GLY A 32 -0.19 2.05 5.35
CA GLY A 32 0.92 2.43 6.24
C GLY A 32 1.48 3.79 5.87
N ASP A 33 2.37 4.33 6.69
CA ASP A 33 3.14 5.56 6.40
C ASP A 33 4.47 5.14 5.72
N TYR A 34 4.59 5.39 4.42
CA TYR A 34 5.75 5.00 3.60
C TYR A 34 6.58 6.21 3.14
N ASP A 35 6.15 7.44 3.43
CA ASP A 35 6.89 8.67 3.15
C ASP A 35 7.38 9.41 4.42
N GLY A 36 6.99 8.93 5.62
CA GLY A 36 7.48 9.40 6.91
C GLY A 36 6.76 10.64 7.43
N ASP A 37 5.57 10.95 6.89
CA ASP A 37 4.84 12.18 7.20
C ASP A 37 3.78 12.04 8.31
N SER A 38 3.71 10.86 8.95
CA SER A 38 2.72 10.48 9.95
C SER A 38 1.27 10.38 9.44
N LYS A 39 1.06 10.33 8.13
CA LYS A 39 -0.23 10.00 7.52
C LYS A 39 -0.20 8.64 6.85
N THR A 40 -1.37 8.02 6.74
CA THR A 40 -1.51 6.75 6.04
C THR A 40 -1.53 6.96 4.53
N ASP A 41 -0.63 6.27 3.84
CA ASP A 41 -0.60 6.15 2.38
C ASP A 41 -1.53 5.05 1.90
N LEU A 42 -2.08 5.22 0.71
CA LEU A 42 -2.86 4.18 0.06
C LEU A 42 -1.87 3.23 -0.61
N THR A 43 -1.76 2.01 -0.09
CA THR A 43 -0.77 1.05 -0.56
C THR A 43 -1.42 -0.29 -0.85
N VAL A 44 -1.13 -0.85 -2.02
CA VAL A 44 -1.56 -2.20 -2.42
C VAL A 44 -0.38 -3.03 -2.92
N PHE A 45 -0.36 -4.31 -2.56
CA PHE A 45 0.55 -5.30 -3.15
C PHE A 45 -0.16 -6.07 -4.25
N ARG A 46 0.45 -6.18 -5.43
CA ARG A 46 -0.06 -6.98 -6.55
C ARG A 46 0.76 -8.27 -6.68
N PRO A 47 0.23 -9.43 -6.22
CA PRO A 47 0.97 -10.69 -6.29
C PRO A 47 1.32 -11.11 -7.73
N GLY A 48 0.46 -10.77 -8.71
CA GLY A 48 0.64 -11.15 -10.11
C GLY A 48 1.93 -10.63 -10.75
N ASN A 49 2.53 -9.57 -10.22
CA ASN A 49 3.81 -9.04 -10.69
C ASN A 49 4.82 -8.75 -9.55
N GLY A 50 4.46 -9.00 -8.29
CA GLY A 50 5.33 -8.76 -7.14
C GLY A 50 5.59 -7.28 -6.85
N VAL A 51 4.72 -6.38 -7.30
CA VAL A 51 4.90 -4.93 -7.17
C VAL A 51 4.01 -4.36 -6.07
N TRP A 52 4.58 -3.46 -5.27
CA TRP A 52 3.89 -2.59 -4.35
C TRP A 52 3.59 -1.27 -5.05
N TYR A 53 2.32 -0.87 -5.03
CA TYR A 53 1.84 0.41 -5.52
C TYR A 53 1.46 1.27 -4.33
N ILE A 54 2.08 2.44 -4.20
CA ILE A 54 1.97 3.33 -3.04
C ILE A 54 1.56 4.70 -3.59
N LEU A 55 0.44 5.23 -3.12
CA LEU A 55 0.07 6.62 -3.30
C LEU A 55 0.36 7.34 -2.00
N GLN A 56 1.54 7.97 -1.97
CA GLN A 56 2.07 8.68 -0.82
C GLN A 56 1.26 9.95 -0.57
N SER A 57 1.01 10.23 0.70
CA SER A 57 0.16 11.32 1.14
C SER A 57 0.75 12.69 0.81
N THR A 58 2.08 12.79 0.70
CA THR A 58 2.79 14.03 0.33
C THR A 58 3.70 13.92 -0.89
N ALA A 59 4.18 12.73 -1.21
CA ALA A 59 5.19 12.51 -2.26
C ALA A 59 4.63 11.95 -3.59
N GLY A 60 3.32 11.71 -3.69
CA GLY A 60 2.67 11.24 -4.91
C GLY A 60 2.78 9.73 -5.15
N PHE A 61 2.71 9.29 -6.40
CA PHE A 61 2.67 7.86 -6.73
C PHE A 61 4.08 7.25 -6.85
N ARG A 62 4.24 6.08 -6.24
CA ARG A 62 5.44 5.25 -6.30
C ARG A 62 5.05 3.79 -6.56
N ALA A 63 5.77 3.14 -7.48
CA ALA A 63 5.69 1.69 -7.67
C ALA A 63 7.06 1.08 -7.33
N GLN A 64 7.07 0.09 -6.46
CA GLN A 64 8.29 -0.57 -6.01
C GLN A 64 8.14 -2.08 -6.05
N GLN A 65 9.09 -2.75 -6.70
CA GLN A 65 9.24 -4.20 -6.60
C GLN A 65 10.15 -4.52 -5.42
N PHE A 66 9.76 -5.48 -4.57
CA PHE A 66 10.66 -6.04 -3.56
C PHE A 66 11.10 -7.45 -4.03
N GLY A 67 12.37 -7.55 -4.44
CA GLY A 67 12.97 -8.77 -5.00
C GLY A 67 12.67 -9.02 -6.49
N ILE A 68 13.36 -9.97 -7.10
CA ILE A 68 13.04 -10.53 -8.44
C ILE A 68 12.17 -11.80 -8.31
N ASN A 69 11.56 -12.26 -9.41
CA ASN A 69 10.86 -13.55 -9.43
C ASN A 69 11.86 -14.67 -9.06
N GLY A 70 11.75 -15.21 -7.85
CA GLY A 70 12.69 -16.19 -7.29
C GLY A 70 13.35 -15.78 -5.98
N ASP A 71 13.29 -14.50 -5.59
CA ASP A 71 13.79 -14.07 -4.28
C ASP A 71 12.86 -14.51 -3.15
N ARG A 72 13.40 -15.29 -2.20
CA ARG A 72 12.76 -15.53 -0.90
C ARG A 72 13.26 -14.44 0.04
N PRO A 73 12.41 -13.56 0.59
CA PRO A 73 12.86 -12.63 1.61
C PRO A 73 13.36 -13.46 2.79
N VAL A 74 14.67 -13.40 3.04
CA VAL A 74 15.22 -13.88 4.31
C VAL A 74 14.85 -12.78 5.31
N PRO A 75 14.04 -13.06 6.35
CA PRO A 75 13.94 -12.13 7.44
C PRO A 75 15.35 -11.96 7.97
N SER A 76 15.92 -10.75 7.88
CA SER A 76 17.06 -10.45 8.73
C SER A 76 16.53 -10.55 10.16
N ALA A 77 16.82 -11.68 10.81
CA ALA A 77 16.88 -11.72 12.25
C ALA A 77 17.78 -10.55 12.64
N TYR A 78 17.18 -9.51 13.22
CA TYR A 78 17.94 -8.45 13.87
C TYR A 78 18.52 -9.07 15.15
N ASP A 79 19.68 -9.72 15.02
CA ASP A 79 20.60 -9.91 16.12
C ASP A 79 21.57 -8.71 16.13
N GLN A 80 21.29 -7.75 17.02
CA GLN A 80 22.22 -7.19 18.01
C GLN A 80 21.52 -6.15 18.88
#